data_AF-A0A2J4XVJ6-F1
#
_entry.id   AF-A0A2J4XVJ6-F1
#
_cell.length_a   1.000
_cell.length_b   1.000
_cell.length_c   1.000
_cell.angle_alpha   90.00
_cell.angle_beta   90.00
_cell.angle_gamma   90.00
#
_symmetry.space_group_name_H-M   'P 1'
#
loop_
_entity.id
_entity.type
_entity.pdbx_description
1 polymer ?
#
loop_
_entity_poly.entity_id
_entity_poly.type
_entity_poly.pdbx_seq_one_letter_code
_entity_poly.pdbx_strand_id
1 'polypeptide(L)'
;IKSRSVDVGVIESATLTDDLTHVEIKARLNSGMEKLLHQDSVFWVVKPQVGREGISGLGTLLSGAYIELQPGSKGSVPAQYPLLDSPPLASPDAKGIRILLESSKAGQLSPGDPVLFRGYRVGSVETSTFDAQKRNITYQLFISAPNDRLVTNNVRFWKDSGIAVDLTAAGMRVEMGSLSTLFGGGVSFDIPEGLPLG
;
A
#
# COMPACT_ATOMS: atom_id res chain seq x y z
N ILE A 1 18.00 5.65 -12.52
CA ILE A 1 17.36 5.92 -11.22
C ILE A 1 16.58 7.20 -11.37
N LYS A 2 15.30 7.17 -11.01
CA LYS A 2 14.41 8.31 -11.15
C LYS A 2 13.86 8.75 -9.81
N SER A 3 13.56 10.03 -9.67
CA SER A 3 12.76 10.55 -8.57
C SER A 3 11.69 11.48 -9.14
N ARG A 4 10.41 11.18 -8.89
CA ARG A 4 9.27 11.92 -9.46
C ARG A 4 9.38 12.06 -10.98
N SER A 5 9.72 10.95 -11.65
CA SER A 5 9.91 10.86 -13.11
C SER A 5 11.12 11.62 -13.68
N VAL A 6 12.00 12.19 -12.86
CA VAL A 6 13.24 12.86 -13.29
C VAL A 6 14.44 11.93 -13.11
N ASP A 7 15.32 11.84 -14.10
CA ASP A 7 16.56 11.06 -14.01
C ASP A 7 17.55 11.69 -13.03
N VAL A 8 17.86 10.96 -11.95
CA VAL A 8 18.74 11.41 -10.85
C VAL A 8 20.00 10.56 -10.72
N GLY A 9 20.14 9.49 -11.51
CA GLY A 9 21.31 8.62 -11.49
C GLY A 9 21.19 7.42 -12.40
N VAL A 10 22.21 6.58 -12.41
CA VAL A 10 22.34 5.40 -13.27
C VAL A 10 22.74 4.16 -12.45
N ILE A 11 22.41 2.98 -12.95
CA ILE A 11 22.89 1.71 -12.41
C ILE A 11 24.21 1.37 -13.12
N GLU A 12 25.24 1.06 -12.34
CA GLU A 12 26.56 0.72 -12.86
C GLU A 12 26.75 -0.80 -12.97
N SER A 13 26.31 -1.55 -11.96
CA SER A 13 26.40 -3.02 -11.97
C SER A 13 25.31 -3.67 -11.10
N ALA A 14 24.95 -4.90 -11.45
CA ALA A 14 24.16 -5.79 -10.62
C ALA A 14 24.90 -7.13 -10.52
N THR A 15 25.24 -7.54 -9.31
CA THR A 15 26.08 -8.71 -9.06
C THR A 15 25.42 -9.57 -7.99
N LEU A 16 25.30 -10.87 -8.25
CA LEU A 16 24.89 -11.84 -7.23
C LEU A 16 26.04 -12.02 -6.24
N THR A 17 25.74 -12.01 -4.95
CA THR A 17 26.76 -12.17 -3.90
C THR A 17 27.41 -13.55 -3.94
N ASP A 18 28.60 -13.67 -3.36
CA ASP A 18 29.38 -14.91 -3.37
C ASP A 18 28.64 -16.10 -2.74
N ASP A 19 27.78 -15.83 -1.75
CA ASP A 19 26.91 -16.81 -1.08
C ASP A 19 25.61 -17.10 -1.86
N LEU A 20 25.39 -16.41 -2.99
CA LEU A 20 24.22 -16.50 -3.87
C LEU A 20 22.88 -16.14 -3.20
N THR A 21 22.90 -15.47 -2.04
CA THR A 21 21.69 -15.20 -1.26
C THR A 21 20.99 -13.91 -1.66
N HIS A 22 21.71 -12.93 -2.21
CA HIS A 22 21.16 -11.63 -2.59
C HIS A 22 21.91 -10.99 -3.76
N VAL A 23 21.30 -9.97 -4.36
CA VAL A 23 21.90 -9.20 -5.46
C VAL A 23 22.35 -7.85 -4.93
N GLU A 24 23.63 -7.53 -5.07
CA GLU A 24 24.17 -6.20 -4.83
C GLU A 24 24.06 -5.36 -6.11
N ILE A 25 23.44 -4.18 -6.00
CA ILE A 25 23.31 -3.24 -7.12
C ILE A 25 24.13 -1.99 -6.78
N LYS A 26 25.11 -1.68 -7.63
CA LYS A 26 25.89 -0.45 -7.54
C LYS A 26 25.28 0.60 -8.44
N ALA A 27 25.08 1.77 -7.84
CA ALA A 27 24.39 2.89 -8.45
C ALA A 27 25.22 4.15 -8.27
N ARG A 28 25.19 5.02 -9.27
CA ARG A 28 25.80 6.35 -9.21
C ARG A 28 24.75 7.42 -9.44
N LEU A 29 24.61 8.33 -8.48
CA LEU A 29 23.75 9.50 -8.61
C LEU A 29 24.44 10.59 -9.43
N ASN A 30 23.63 11.44 -10.05
CA ASN A 30 24.09 12.66 -10.70
C ASN A 30 24.61 13.66 -9.65
N SER A 31 25.57 14.50 -10.04
CA SER A 31 26.14 15.50 -9.13
C SER A 31 25.06 16.40 -8.52
N GLY A 32 25.12 16.61 -7.20
CA GLY A 32 24.17 17.44 -6.46
C GLY A 32 22.85 16.76 -6.11
N MET A 33 22.68 15.47 -6.47
CA MET A 33 21.54 14.65 -6.06
C MET A 33 21.81 13.87 -4.77
N GLU A 34 23.00 13.99 -4.17
CA GLU A 34 23.31 13.32 -2.90
C GLU A 34 22.37 13.78 -1.77
N LYS A 35 21.85 15.01 -1.87
CA LYS A 35 20.83 15.58 -0.96
C LYS A 35 19.48 14.83 -0.94
N LEU A 36 19.26 13.93 -1.89
CA LEU A 36 18.07 13.07 -1.89
C LEU A 36 18.24 11.87 -0.96
N LEU A 37 19.48 11.57 -0.55
CA LEU A 37 19.83 10.43 0.27
C LEU A 37 19.82 10.79 1.75
N HIS A 38 19.06 10.02 2.49
CA HIS A 38 18.86 10.09 3.92
C HIS A 38 18.50 8.68 4.42
N GLN A 39 18.60 8.43 5.72
CA GLN A 39 18.34 7.11 6.30
C GLN A 39 16.93 6.58 5.96
N ASP A 40 15.96 7.47 5.82
CA ASP A 40 14.57 7.19 5.47
C ASP A 40 14.28 7.23 3.96
N SER A 41 15.31 7.31 3.11
CA SER A 41 15.13 7.22 1.66
C SER A 41 14.77 5.80 1.23
N VAL A 42 13.81 5.70 0.31
CA VAL A 42 13.26 4.41 -0.12
C VAL A 42 13.49 4.22 -1.60
N PHE A 43 13.98 3.04 -1.97
CA PHE A 43 14.19 2.63 -3.35
C PHE A 43 13.26 1.47 -3.70
N TRP A 44 12.67 1.51 -4.88
CA TRP A 44 11.93 0.35 -5.40
C TRP A 44 12.07 0.20 -6.91
N VAL A 45 11.84 -1.03 -7.38
CA VAL A 45 11.80 -1.35 -8.80
C VAL A 45 10.45 -0.96 -9.39
N VAL A 46 10.46 -0.19 -10.46
CA VAL A 46 9.30 0.06 -11.32
C VAL A 46 9.45 -0.79 -12.57
N LYS A 47 8.55 -1.76 -12.71
CA LYS A 47 8.48 -2.71 -13.81
C LYS A 47 7.02 -2.89 -14.23
N PRO A 48 6.72 -3.45 -15.41
CA PRO A 48 5.34 -3.67 -15.81
C PRO A 48 4.76 -4.73 -14.88
N GLN A 49 3.65 -4.41 -14.22
CA GLN A 49 2.96 -5.34 -13.35
C GLN A 49 1.50 -5.45 -13.77
N VAL A 50 1.01 -6.68 -13.80
CA VAL A 50 -0.40 -7.01 -14.00
C VAL A 50 -0.86 -7.70 -12.72
N GLY A 51 -1.78 -7.05 -12.00
CA GLY A 51 -2.33 -7.56 -10.76
C GLY A 51 -3.85 -7.39 -10.71
N ARG A 52 -4.45 -7.84 -9.60
CA ARG A 52 -5.90 -7.69 -9.36
C ARG A 52 -6.36 -6.23 -9.33
N GLU A 53 -5.46 -5.32 -8.98
CA GLU A 53 -5.72 -3.87 -8.90
C GLU A 53 -5.63 -3.16 -10.25
N GLY A 54 -5.22 -3.87 -11.30
CA GLY A 54 -5.04 -3.34 -12.64
C GLY A 54 -3.61 -3.46 -13.14
N ILE A 55 -3.26 -2.58 -14.06
CA ILE A 55 -1.99 -2.61 -14.78
C ILE A 55 -1.19 -1.37 -14.42
N SER A 56 0.04 -1.57 -13.95
CA SER A 56 0.96 -0.49 -13.61
C SER A 56 2.27 -0.62 -14.37
N GLY A 57 3.06 0.46 -14.41
CA GLY A 57 4.39 0.43 -15.00
C GLY A 57 4.43 0.27 -16.53
N LEU A 58 3.32 0.51 -17.25
CA LEU A 58 3.27 0.38 -18.72
C LEU A 58 4.34 1.18 -19.47
N GLY A 59 4.77 2.33 -18.92
CA GLY A 59 5.89 3.10 -19.49
C GLY A 59 7.20 2.33 -19.58
N THR A 60 7.39 1.32 -18.72
CA THR A 60 8.60 0.49 -18.69
C THR A 60 8.65 -0.54 -19.82
N LEU A 61 7.54 -0.79 -20.53
CA LEU A 61 7.55 -1.67 -21.71
C LEU A 61 8.43 -1.12 -22.83
N LEU A 62 8.56 0.21 -22.91
CA LEU A 62 9.41 0.88 -23.89
C LEU A 62 10.74 1.30 -23.28
N SER A 63 10.74 1.89 -22.07
CA SER A 63 11.96 2.43 -21.45
C SER A 63 12.80 1.40 -20.70
N GLY A 64 12.30 0.18 -20.52
CA GLY A 64 12.85 -0.79 -19.58
C GLY A 64 12.45 -0.51 -18.13
N ALA A 65 12.63 -1.51 -17.28
CA ALA A 65 12.47 -1.38 -15.83
C ALA A 65 13.50 -0.40 -15.27
N TYR A 66 13.12 0.34 -14.24
CA TYR A 66 14.00 1.32 -13.60
C TYR A 66 13.79 1.33 -12.09
N ILE A 67 14.73 1.94 -11.37
CA ILE A 67 14.62 2.13 -9.92
C ILE A 67 14.11 3.55 -9.64
N GLU A 68 13.03 3.65 -8.88
CA GLU A 68 12.51 4.90 -8.34
C GLU A 68 13.09 5.14 -6.95
N LEU A 69 13.41 6.40 -6.66
CA LEU A 69 13.93 6.90 -5.40
C LEU A 69 12.92 7.90 -4.82
N GLN A 70 12.37 7.55 -3.67
CA GLN A 70 11.70 8.51 -2.79
C GLN A 70 12.73 9.16 -1.86
N PRO A 71 12.93 10.48 -1.96
CA PRO A 71 13.85 11.18 -1.08
C PRO A 71 13.37 11.12 0.37
N GLY A 72 14.32 10.89 1.27
CA GLY A 72 14.10 11.01 2.70
C GLY A 72 14.36 12.42 3.22
N SER A 73 14.22 12.62 4.53
CA SER A 73 14.51 13.89 5.20
C SER A 73 15.20 13.73 6.56
N LYS A 74 15.42 12.50 7.02
CA LYS A 74 15.85 12.19 8.39
C LYS A 74 17.02 11.22 8.42
N GLY A 75 17.87 11.37 9.43
CA GLY A 75 19.00 10.49 9.67
C GLY A 75 20.19 10.74 8.73
N SER A 76 21.32 10.11 9.07
CA SER A 76 22.54 10.15 8.26
C SER A 76 22.43 9.24 7.05
N VAL A 77 23.27 9.49 6.03
CA VAL A 77 23.30 8.68 4.80
C VAL A 77 23.90 7.30 5.12
N PRO A 78 23.14 6.19 5.06
CA PRO A 78 23.70 4.85 5.19
C PRO A 78 24.55 4.48 3.98
N ALA A 79 25.45 3.51 4.17
CA ALA A 79 26.29 2.98 3.09
C ALA A 79 25.51 2.13 2.07
N GLN A 80 24.39 1.53 2.49
CA GLN A 80 23.58 0.61 1.70
C GLN A 80 22.10 0.88 1.95
N TYR A 81 21.28 0.64 0.92
CA TYR A 81 19.83 0.75 0.98
C TYR A 81 19.18 -0.56 0.52
N PRO A 82 18.13 -1.03 1.20
CA PRO A 82 17.31 -2.11 0.67
C PRO A 82 16.57 -1.62 -0.59
N LEU A 83 16.48 -2.49 -1.60
CA LEU A 83 15.67 -2.25 -2.79
C LEU A 83 14.35 -3.02 -2.67
N LEU A 84 13.23 -2.31 -2.65
CA LEU A 84 11.91 -2.91 -2.58
C LEU A 84 11.43 -3.36 -3.97
N ASP A 85 10.68 -4.46 -4.02
CA ASP A 85 10.10 -4.98 -5.27
C ASP A 85 8.88 -4.18 -5.76
N SER A 86 8.26 -3.41 -4.88
CA SER A 86 7.05 -2.63 -5.14
C SER A 86 7.09 -1.31 -4.39
N PRO A 87 6.38 -0.27 -4.88
CA PRO A 87 6.32 1.01 -4.18
C PRO A 87 5.72 0.83 -2.77
N PRO A 88 6.21 1.57 -1.78
CA PRO A 88 5.55 1.63 -0.48
C PRO A 88 4.14 2.20 -0.68
N LEU A 89 3.12 1.53 -0.11
CA LEU A 89 1.71 1.90 -0.28
C LEU A 89 1.37 3.27 0.32
N ALA A 90 2.15 3.71 1.32
CA ALA A 90 2.21 5.10 1.70
C ALA A 90 3.64 5.46 2.14
N SER A 91 4.00 6.73 1.96
CA SER A 91 5.23 7.26 2.55
C SER A 91 5.18 7.13 4.08
N PRO A 92 6.31 6.88 4.76
CA PRO A 92 6.40 7.00 6.22
C PRO A 92 5.88 8.35 6.73
N ASP A 93 6.10 9.42 5.96
CA ASP A 93 5.66 10.80 6.28
C ASP A 93 4.29 11.16 5.67
N ALA A 94 3.56 10.20 5.10
CA ALA A 94 2.22 10.45 4.58
C ALA A 94 1.31 10.92 5.73
N LYS A 95 0.72 12.09 5.56
CA LYS A 95 -0.21 12.67 6.54
C LYS A 95 -1.47 11.83 6.60
N GLY A 96 -1.88 11.44 7.81
CA GLY A 96 -3.04 10.60 8.05
C GLY A 96 -2.85 9.77 9.32
N ILE A 97 -3.65 8.73 9.47
CA ILE A 97 -3.56 7.80 10.59
C ILE A 97 -3.41 6.36 10.11
N ARG A 98 -2.80 5.53 10.96
CA ARG A 98 -2.68 4.09 10.77
C ARG A 98 -3.52 3.36 11.80
N ILE A 99 -4.30 2.38 11.35
CA ILE A 99 -5.22 1.60 12.19
C ILE A 99 -4.87 0.12 12.03
N LEU A 100 -4.86 -0.61 13.14
CA LEU A 100 -4.71 -2.05 13.14
C LEU A 100 -6.08 -2.71 13.27
N LEU A 101 -6.42 -3.59 12.34
CA LEU A 101 -7.59 -4.45 12.42
C LEU A 101 -7.15 -5.89 12.68
N GLU A 102 -7.85 -6.58 13.57
CA GLU A 102 -7.64 -8.01 13.80
C GLU A 102 -8.77 -8.81 13.16
N SER A 103 -8.43 -9.93 12.52
CA SER A 103 -9.40 -10.86 11.97
C SER A 103 -9.00 -12.31 12.24
N SER A 104 -9.99 -13.13 12.56
CA SER A 104 -9.84 -14.59 12.71
C SER A 104 -9.96 -15.35 11.39
N LYS A 105 -10.30 -14.67 10.28
CA LYS A 105 -10.48 -15.30 8.95
C LYS A 105 -9.42 -14.79 7.98
N ALA A 106 -8.79 -15.72 7.26
CA ALA A 106 -7.82 -15.43 6.20
C ALA A 106 -8.45 -15.02 4.88
N GLY A 107 -7.66 -14.34 4.04
CA GLY A 107 -8.04 -13.96 2.68
C GLY A 107 -9.13 -12.88 2.61
N GLN A 108 -9.29 -12.08 3.67
CA GLN A 108 -10.32 -11.05 3.72
C GLN A 108 -9.92 -9.75 3.04
N LEU A 109 -8.66 -9.37 3.17
CA LEU A 109 -8.08 -8.15 2.61
C LEU A 109 -6.64 -8.43 2.15
N SER A 110 -6.20 -7.71 1.13
CA SER A 110 -4.83 -7.74 0.59
C SER A 110 -4.21 -6.34 0.65
N PRO A 111 -2.87 -6.21 0.77
CA PRO A 111 -2.20 -4.92 0.62
C PRO A 111 -2.58 -4.26 -0.70
N GLY A 112 -2.99 -2.99 -0.64
CA GLY A 112 -3.52 -2.22 -1.77
C GLY A 112 -5.04 -2.02 -1.73
N ASP A 113 -5.79 -2.99 -1.15
CA ASP A 113 -7.25 -2.95 -1.12
C ASP A 113 -7.76 -1.61 -0.55
N PRO A 114 -8.83 -1.04 -1.12
CA PRO A 114 -9.30 0.29 -0.72
C PRO A 114 -9.94 0.28 0.67
N VAL A 115 -9.67 1.34 1.42
CA VAL A 115 -10.44 1.69 2.62
C VAL A 115 -11.49 2.72 2.21
N LEU A 116 -12.76 2.41 2.46
CA LEU A 116 -13.91 3.19 2.02
C LEU A 116 -14.66 3.79 3.22
N PHE A 117 -15.14 5.02 3.06
CA PHE A 117 -16.14 5.62 3.93
C PHE A 117 -17.37 5.92 3.07
N ARG A 118 -18.49 5.24 3.34
CA ARG A 118 -19.73 5.36 2.54
C ARG A 118 -19.50 5.21 1.02
N GLY A 119 -18.65 4.26 0.63
CA GLY A 119 -18.29 4.00 -0.76
C GLY A 119 -17.24 4.95 -1.36
N TYR A 120 -16.80 5.99 -0.64
CA TYR A 120 -15.74 6.88 -1.07
C TYR A 120 -14.36 6.41 -0.58
N ARG A 121 -13.36 6.31 -1.46
CA ARG A 121 -12.01 5.87 -1.09
C ARG A 121 -11.29 6.93 -0.27
N VAL A 122 -10.95 6.58 0.96
CA VAL A 122 -10.25 7.45 1.92
C VAL A 122 -8.85 6.94 2.29
N GLY A 123 -8.54 5.69 1.93
CA GLY A 123 -7.27 5.06 2.26
C GLY A 123 -7.04 3.74 1.54
N SER A 124 -6.12 2.95 2.09
CA SER A 124 -5.76 1.61 1.61
C SER A 124 -5.21 0.73 2.73
N VAL A 125 -5.30 -0.58 2.53
CA VAL A 125 -4.59 -1.57 3.36
C VAL A 125 -3.08 -1.46 3.04
N GLU A 126 -2.25 -1.13 4.03
CA GLU A 126 -0.78 -1.10 3.89
C GLU A 126 -0.16 -2.49 4.04
N THR A 127 -0.60 -3.28 5.02
CA THR A 127 -0.02 -4.62 5.29
C THR A 127 -1.07 -5.61 5.76
N SER A 128 -0.75 -6.90 5.59
CA SER A 128 -1.51 -8.03 6.10
C SER A 128 -0.53 -9.06 6.65
N THR A 129 -0.50 -9.23 7.97
CA THR A 129 0.44 -10.14 8.65
C THR A 129 -0.33 -11.21 9.41
N PHE A 130 -0.01 -12.48 9.16
CA PHE A 130 -0.55 -13.61 9.92
C PHE A 130 0.32 -13.90 11.15
N ASP A 131 -0.28 -13.86 12.34
CA ASP A 131 0.35 -14.29 13.58
C ASP A 131 -0.02 -15.76 13.85
N ALA A 132 0.97 -16.66 13.67
CA ALA A 132 0.77 -18.09 13.85
C ALA A 132 0.48 -18.50 15.31
N GLN A 133 0.95 -17.73 16.30
CA GLN A 133 0.71 -18.00 17.72
C GLN A 133 -0.70 -17.60 18.12
N LYS A 134 -1.13 -16.40 17.72
CA LYS A 134 -2.48 -15.89 18.00
C LYS A 134 -3.55 -16.47 17.07
N ARG A 135 -3.14 -17.11 15.97
CA ARG A 135 -4.01 -17.62 14.90
C ARG A 135 -4.92 -16.54 14.30
N ASN A 136 -4.45 -15.30 14.31
CA ASN A 136 -5.16 -14.13 13.82
C ASN A 136 -4.33 -13.42 12.75
N ILE A 137 -5.01 -12.63 11.92
CA ILE A 137 -4.38 -11.74 10.96
C ILE A 137 -4.54 -10.31 11.46
N THR A 138 -3.44 -9.59 11.42
CA THR A 138 -3.40 -8.15 11.66
C THR A 138 -3.28 -7.43 10.33
N TYR A 139 -4.26 -6.59 10.02
CA TYR A 139 -4.24 -5.69 8.89
C TYR A 139 -3.86 -4.29 9.36
N GLN A 140 -2.87 -3.67 8.71
CA GLN A 140 -2.59 -2.25 8.91
C GLN A 140 -3.27 -1.46 7.80
N LEU A 141 -4.18 -0.58 8.17
CA LEU A 141 -4.83 0.36 7.27
C LEU A 141 -4.13 1.71 7.38
N PHE A 142 -4.03 2.43 6.25
CA PHE A 142 -3.68 3.85 6.24
C PHE A 142 -4.85 4.66 5.70
N ILE A 143 -5.28 5.66 6.47
CA ILE A 143 -6.32 6.60 6.10
C ILE A 143 -5.68 7.97 5.95
N SER A 144 -5.76 8.51 4.74
CA SER A 144 -5.08 9.74 4.35
C SER A 144 -5.74 10.99 4.95
N ALA A 145 -4.94 11.98 5.34
CA ALA A 145 -5.47 13.30 5.67
C ALA A 145 -6.07 13.96 4.41
N PRO A 146 -7.21 14.68 4.53
CA PRO A 146 -7.91 15.09 5.76
C PRO A 146 -8.99 14.11 6.24
N ASN A 147 -9.09 12.92 5.64
CA ASN A 147 -10.13 11.93 5.93
C ASN A 147 -9.86 11.16 7.24
N ASP A 148 -8.65 11.27 7.78
CA ASP A 148 -8.29 10.76 9.10
C ASP A 148 -9.24 11.23 10.21
N ARG A 149 -9.82 12.43 10.06
CA ARG A 149 -10.85 12.99 10.96
C ARG A 149 -12.16 12.21 10.99
N LEU A 150 -12.41 11.34 10.02
CA LEU A 150 -13.62 10.51 9.98
C LEU A 150 -13.53 9.32 10.95
N VAL A 151 -12.34 9.03 11.47
CA VAL A 151 -12.11 7.90 12.36
C VAL A 151 -12.25 8.36 13.80
N THR A 152 -13.30 7.87 14.44
CA THR A 152 -13.61 8.14 15.85
C THR A 152 -13.69 6.84 16.63
N ASN A 153 -13.81 6.93 17.95
CA ASN A 153 -13.89 5.74 18.82
C ASN A 153 -15.10 4.84 18.52
N ASN A 154 -16.15 5.40 17.90
CA ASN A 154 -17.39 4.70 17.62
C ASN A 154 -17.46 4.09 16.23
N VAL A 155 -16.48 4.36 15.37
CA VAL A 155 -16.40 3.76 14.05
C VAL A 155 -16.28 2.25 14.16
N ARG A 156 -16.92 1.55 13.22
CA ARG A 156 -16.77 0.11 13.03
C ARG A 156 -16.36 -0.17 11.60
N PHE A 157 -15.42 -1.10 11.45
CA PHE A 157 -14.92 -1.56 10.16
C PHE A 157 -15.57 -2.90 9.81
N TRP A 158 -15.98 -3.05 8.56
CA TRP A 158 -16.46 -4.32 8.02
C TRP A 158 -15.85 -4.54 6.64
N LYS A 159 -15.73 -5.82 6.26
CA LYS A 159 -15.29 -6.19 4.93
C LYS A 159 -16.43 -5.94 3.94
N ASP A 160 -16.13 -5.24 2.86
CA ASP A 160 -17.03 -5.20 1.72
C ASP A 160 -16.86 -6.50 0.92
N SER A 161 -17.94 -7.26 0.83
CA SER A 161 -18.06 -8.39 -0.07
C SER A 161 -18.67 -7.85 -1.37
N GLY A 162 -18.04 -8.12 -2.51
CA GLY A 162 -18.45 -7.53 -3.79
C GLY A 162 -19.94 -7.71 -4.13
N ILE A 163 -20.57 -8.78 -3.63
CA ILE A 163 -22.01 -9.05 -3.77
C ILE A 163 -22.55 -9.52 -2.42
N ALA A 164 -23.60 -8.88 -1.91
CA ALA A 164 -24.42 -9.38 -0.82
C ALA A 164 -25.82 -9.71 -1.35
N VAL A 165 -26.30 -10.92 -1.07
CA VAL A 165 -27.64 -11.38 -1.44
C VAL A 165 -28.37 -11.73 -0.16
N ASP A 166 -29.40 -10.95 0.17
CA ASP A 166 -30.28 -11.19 1.31
C ASP A 166 -31.62 -11.72 0.82
N LEU A 167 -31.95 -12.96 1.21
CA LEU A 167 -33.28 -13.52 1.04
C LEU A 167 -34.06 -13.32 2.34
N THR A 168 -35.11 -12.51 2.29
CA THR A 168 -36.02 -12.30 3.41
C THR A 168 -37.44 -12.73 3.02
N ALA A 169 -38.33 -12.87 4.01
CA ALA A 169 -39.75 -13.11 3.76
C ALA A 169 -40.42 -11.99 2.94
N ALA A 170 -39.81 -10.79 2.89
CA ALA A 170 -40.26 -9.66 2.09
C ALA A 170 -39.75 -9.68 0.63
N GLY A 171 -38.86 -10.62 0.28
CA GLY A 171 -38.29 -10.76 -1.06
C GLY A 171 -36.76 -10.83 -1.08
N MET A 172 -36.21 -10.85 -2.28
CA MET A 172 -34.77 -10.87 -2.54
C MET A 172 -34.23 -9.44 -2.68
N ARG A 173 -33.24 -9.10 -1.85
CA ARG A 173 -32.46 -7.85 -1.96
C ARG A 173 -31.04 -8.19 -2.40
N VAL A 174 -30.57 -7.50 -3.43
CA VAL A 174 -29.19 -7.66 -3.95
C VAL A 174 -28.48 -6.33 -3.78
N GLU A 175 -27.39 -6.33 -3.02
CA GLU A 175 -26.49 -5.20 -2.90
C GLU A 175 -25.21 -5.50 -3.66
N MET A 176 -24.88 -4.64 -4.63
CA MET A 176 -23.66 -4.75 -5.44
C MET A 176 -22.72 -3.60 -5.07
N GLY A 177 -21.49 -3.95 -4.70
CA GLY A 177 -20.43 -2.96 -4.53
C GLY A 177 -19.97 -2.37 -5.87
N SER A 178 -19.11 -1.36 -5.81
CA SER A 178 -18.40 -0.83 -6.99
C SER A 178 -17.65 -1.92 -7.79
N LEU A 179 -17.37 -1.69 -9.08
CA LEU A 179 -16.53 -2.60 -9.89
C LEU A 179 -15.18 -2.91 -9.22
N SER A 180 -14.53 -1.92 -8.61
CA SER A 180 -13.28 -2.14 -7.86
C SER A 180 -13.44 -3.12 -6.69
N THR A 181 -14.52 -3.02 -5.92
CA THR A 181 -14.80 -3.91 -4.78
C THR A 181 -15.25 -5.31 -5.21
N LEU A 182 -15.79 -5.46 -6.43
CA LEU A 182 -16.14 -6.77 -7.01
C LEU A 182 -14.90 -7.61 -7.35
N PHE A 183 -13.82 -7.00 -7.81
CA PHE A 183 -12.59 -7.69 -8.25
C PHE A 183 -11.47 -7.73 -7.20
N GLY A 184 -11.34 -6.69 -6.36
CA GLY A 184 -10.26 -6.56 -5.37
C GLY A 184 -10.64 -6.97 -3.95
N GLY A 185 -11.90 -6.73 -3.54
CA GLY A 185 -12.26 -6.64 -2.13
C GLY A 185 -12.13 -5.19 -1.62
N GLY A 186 -12.34 -4.99 -0.32
CA GLY A 186 -12.25 -3.67 0.33
C GLY A 186 -12.70 -3.72 1.77
N VAL A 187 -12.38 -2.67 2.53
CA VAL A 187 -12.86 -2.49 3.90
C VAL A 187 -13.61 -1.17 3.98
N SER A 188 -14.85 -1.22 4.43
CA SER A 188 -15.66 -0.03 4.70
C SER A 188 -15.71 0.25 6.20
N PHE A 189 -15.92 1.52 6.52
CA PHE A 189 -16.26 1.91 7.88
C PHE A 189 -17.31 3.02 7.90
N ASP A 190 -18.07 3.05 8.98
CA ASP A 190 -19.02 4.11 9.34
C ASP A 190 -19.29 4.04 10.84
N ILE A 191 -20.07 4.99 11.34
CA ILE A 191 -20.59 5.02 12.70
C ILE A 191 -21.96 4.34 12.69
N PRO A 192 -22.15 3.23 13.43
CA PRO A 192 -23.43 2.55 13.51
C PRO A 192 -24.56 3.48 13.96
N GLU A 193 -25.77 3.27 13.43
CA GLU A 193 -26.94 4.08 13.80
C GLU A 193 -27.16 4.08 15.31
N GLY A 194 -27.38 5.27 15.88
CA GLY A 194 -27.62 5.46 17.31
C GLY A 194 -26.38 5.71 18.18
N LEU A 195 -25.17 5.71 17.61
CA LEU A 195 -23.95 6.10 18.32
C LEU A 195 -23.58 7.57 18.02
N PRO A 196 -23.10 8.33 19.03
CA PRO A 196 -22.62 9.69 18.80
C PRO A 196 -21.36 9.69 17.93
N LEU A 197 -21.09 10.82 17.28
CA LEU A 197 -19.94 10.97 16.37
C LEU A 197 -18.60 10.64 17.07
N GLY A 198 -18.51 10.83 18.39
CA GLY A 198 -17.35 10.46 19.21
C GLY A 198 -16.26 11.51 19.19
#